data_AF-A0A9E4Q551-F1
#
_entry.id   AF-A0A9E4Q551-F1
#
_cell.length_a   1.000
_cell.length_b   1.000
_cell.length_c   1.000
_cell.angle_alpha   90.00
_cell.angle_beta   90.00
_cell.angle_gamma   90.00
#
_symmetry.space_group_name_H-M   'P 1'
#
loop_
_entity.id
_entity.type
_entity.pdbx_description
1 polymer ?
#
loop_
_entity_poly.entity_id
_entity_poly.type
_entity_poly.pdbx_seq_one_letter_code
_entity_poly.pdbx_strand_id
1 'polypeptide(L)'
;MTFRIATLNLEQDHKRWDERRNLIVAELGRLKPDIFCMNEVCMPRQTGRWLQKAGRKATGHDYALVQQSRPGAASPVDGEGILTRFPIVETANLDYEALRNGGVRRYSDYGVGQGGVAQVTRLHVDGRLMDVYVTHLY
;
A
#
# COMPACT_ATOMS: atom_id res chain seq x y z
N MET A 1 -4.27 -20.98 -12.49
CA MET A 1 -4.10 -19.62 -13.05
C MET A 1 -2.72 -19.06 -12.73
N THR A 2 -2.16 -18.22 -13.61
CA THR A 2 -0.96 -17.40 -13.33
C THR A 2 -1.40 -15.96 -13.13
N PHE A 3 -0.90 -15.30 -12.09
CA PHE A 3 -1.08 -13.88 -11.85
C PHE A 3 0.25 -13.25 -11.43
N ARG A 4 0.35 -11.94 -11.55
CA ARG A 4 1.56 -11.16 -11.31
C ARG A 4 1.35 -10.21 -10.15
N ILE A 5 2.29 -10.26 -9.22
CA ILE A 5 2.39 -9.28 -8.13
C ILE A 5 3.60 -8.38 -8.43
N ALA A 6 3.46 -7.09 -8.19
CA ALA A 6 4.56 -6.15 -8.15
C ALA A 6 4.55 -5.40 -6.81
N THR A 7 5.73 -4.95 -6.37
CA THR A 7 5.86 -4.11 -5.17
C THR A 7 6.82 -2.97 -5.45
N LEU A 8 6.56 -1.80 -4.85
CA LEU A 8 7.42 -0.63 -4.95
C LEU A 8 7.32 0.22 -3.68
N ASN A 9 8.46 0.60 -3.10
CA ASN A 9 8.48 1.71 -2.16
C ASN A 9 8.37 3.03 -2.94
N LEU A 10 7.31 3.79 -2.68
CA LEU A 10 7.03 5.05 -3.35
C LEU A 10 7.91 6.19 -2.83
N GLU A 11 8.60 6.05 -1.70
CA GLU A 11 9.39 7.11 -1.09
C GLU A 11 8.60 8.44 -0.98
N GLN A 12 7.35 8.35 -0.52
CA GLN A 12 6.43 9.48 -0.36
C GLN A 12 6.32 10.33 -1.64
N ASP A 13 6.35 11.65 -1.52
CA ASP A 13 6.44 12.60 -2.63
C ASP A 13 7.87 13.11 -2.87
N HIS A 14 8.86 12.46 -2.25
CA HIS A 14 10.27 12.79 -2.44
C HIS A 14 10.74 12.43 -3.86
N LYS A 15 11.97 12.84 -4.17
CA LYS A 15 12.68 12.49 -5.41
C LYS A 15 11.88 12.84 -6.67
N ARG A 16 11.40 14.09 -6.75
CA ARG A 16 10.73 14.64 -7.94
C ARG A 16 9.51 13.80 -8.36
N TRP A 17 8.60 13.56 -7.41
CA TRP A 17 7.40 12.75 -7.60
C TRP A 17 6.67 13.02 -8.92
N ASP A 18 6.47 14.29 -9.27
CA ASP A 18 5.70 14.67 -10.47
C ASP A 18 6.32 14.16 -11.78
N GLU A 19 7.63 13.91 -11.81
CA GLU A 19 8.33 13.30 -12.93
C GLU A 19 8.37 11.77 -12.81
N ARG A 20 8.72 11.27 -11.61
CA ARG A 20 8.87 9.83 -11.35
C ARG A 20 7.56 9.07 -11.51
N ARG A 21 6.41 9.67 -11.17
CA ARG A 21 5.10 9.01 -11.25
C ARG A 21 4.76 8.52 -12.66
N ASN A 22 5.26 9.19 -13.70
CA ASN A 22 5.02 8.78 -15.09
C ASN A 22 5.84 7.53 -15.46
N LEU A 23 7.06 7.40 -14.93
CA LEU A 23 7.88 6.20 -15.08
C LEU A 23 7.23 4.99 -14.38
N ILE A 24 6.70 5.20 -13.17
CA ILE A 24 5.97 4.16 -12.43
C ILE A 24 4.77 3.68 -13.25
N VAL A 25 3.98 4.59 -13.82
CA VAL A 25 2.80 4.22 -14.63
C VAL A 25 3.20 3.51 -15.93
N ALA A 26 4.29 3.91 -16.58
CA ALA A 26 4.82 3.21 -17.76
C ALA A 26 5.17 1.75 -17.42
N GLU A 27 5.87 1.54 -16.30
CA GLU A 27 6.22 0.19 -15.84
C GLU A 27 5.00 -0.62 -15.39
N LEU A 28 4.00 0.01 -14.74
CA LEU A 28 2.71 -0.64 -14.48
C LEU A 28 2.05 -1.11 -15.78
N GLY A 29 2.05 -0.27 -16.82
CA GLY A 29 1.50 -0.63 -18.14
C GLY A 29 2.25 -1.77 -18.83
N ARG A 30 3.58 -1.83 -18.67
CA ARG A 30 4.43 -2.90 -19.21
C ARG A 30 4.26 -4.21 -18.44
N LEU A 31 4.28 -4.15 -17.11
CA LEU A 31 4.18 -5.31 -16.23
C LEU A 31 2.75 -5.82 -16.12
N LYS A 32 1.74 -4.96 -16.19
CA LYS A 32 0.31 -5.28 -15.97
C LYS A 32 0.11 -6.18 -14.74
N PRO A 33 0.54 -5.77 -13.54
CA PRO A 33 0.37 -6.59 -12.34
C PRO A 33 -1.11 -6.76 -12.00
N ASP A 34 -1.52 -7.94 -11.55
CA ASP A 34 -2.86 -8.16 -11.02
C ASP A 34 -2.99 -7.55 -9.61
N ILE A 35 -1.87 -7.50 -8.87
CA ILE A 35 -1.73 -6.93 -7.53
C ILE A 35 -0.48 -6.05 -7.49
N PHE A 36 -0.61 -4.81 -7.02
CA PHE A 36 0.51 -3.87 -6.86
C PHE A 36 0.56 -3.34 -5.42
N CYS A 37 1.59 -3.73 -4.69
CA CYS A 37 1.84 -3.34 -3.31
C CYS A 37 2.74 -2.09 -3.28
N MET A 38 2.44 -1.17 -2.38
CA MET A 38 3.10 0.13 -2.29
C MET A 38 3.49 0.40 -0.84
N ASN A 39 4.77 0.67 -0.61
CA ASN A 39 5.22 1.28 0.64
C ASN A 39 5.29 2.80 0.50
N GLU A 40 5.24 3.50 1.63
CA GLU A 40 5.43 4.96 1.71
C GLU A 40 4.49 5.75 0.79
N VAL A 41 3.22 5.34 0.73
CA VAL A 41 2.16 6.08 0.04
C VAL A 41 1.99 7.45 0.68
N CYS A 42 2.29 8.52 -0.05
CA CYS A 42 2.08 9.89 0.43
C CYS A 42 0.57 10.19 0.51
N MET A 43 0.06 10.33 1.75
CA MET A 43 -1.36 10.53 2.05
C MET A 43 -1.86 11.93 1.64
N PRO A 44 -1.15 13.04 1.91
CA PRO A 44 -1.61 14.38 1.53
C PRO A 44 -1.76 14.56 0.02
N ARG A 45 -0.84 13.98 -0.76
CA ARG A 45 -0.89 14.01 -2.23
C ARG A 45 -1.79 12.93 -2.84
N GLN A 46 -2.36 12.05 -2.01
CA GLN A 46 -3.21 10.93 -2.43
C GLN A 46 -2.56 10.08 -3.54
N THR A 47 -1.26 9.80 -3.41
CA THR A 47 -0.46 9.15 -4.46
C THR A 47 -1.00 7.77 -4.83
N GLY A 48 -1.49 6.99 -3.85
CA GLY A 48 -2.17 5.71 -4.09
C GLY A 48 -3.43 5.85 -4.96
N ARG A 49 -4.27 6.86 -4.70
CA ARG A 49 -5.47 7.16 -5.49
C ARG A 49 -5.13 7.65 -6.89
N TRP A 50 -4.07 8.43 -7.02
CA TRP A 50 -3.56 8.86 -8.32
C TRP A 50 -3.07 7.65 -9.14
N LEU A 51 -2.27 6.77 -8.53
CA LEU A 51 -1.76 5.55 -9.16
C LEU A 51 -2.89 4.58 -9.51
N GLN A 52 -3.95 4.47 -8.71
CA GLN A 52 -5.14 3.68 -9.07
C GLN A 52 -5.72 4.14 -10.41
N LYS A 53 -5.96 5.45 -10.57
CA LYS A 53 -6.56 6.03 -11.79
C LYS A 53 -5.63 5.91 -12.99
N ALA A 54 -4.35 6.23 -12.82
CA ALA A 54 -3.37 6.19 -13.90
C ALA A 54 -3.03 4.75 -14.30
N GLY A 55 -2.82 3.88 -13.32
CA GLY A 55 -2.59 2.44 -13.49
C GLY A 55 -3.74 1.77 -14.22
N ARG A 56 -5.00 2.05 -13.85
CA ARG A 56 -6.18 1.54 -14.58
C ARG A 56 -6.13 1.85 -16.07
N LYS A 57 -5.75 3.09 -16.43
CA LYS A 57 -5.61 3.50 -17.84
C LYS A 57 -4.45 2.78 -18.53
N ALA A 58 -3.31 2.61 -17.85
CA ALA A 58 -2.12 2.01 -18.43
C ALA A 58 -2.21 0.49 -18.59
N THR A 59 -2.88 -0.21 -17.67
CA THR A 59 -2.97 -1.68 -17.67
C THR A 59 -4.26 -2.21 -18.27
N GLY A 60 -5.34 -1.41 -18.24
CA GLY A 60 -6.70 -1.86 -18.54
C GLY A 60 -7.37 -2.63 -17.40
N HIS A 61 -6.70 -2.80 -16.25
CA HIS A 61 -7.28 -3.45 -15.07
C HIS A 61 -8.13 -2.47 -14.25
N ASP A 62 -9.28 -2.93 -13.78
CA ASP A 62 -10.06 -2.17 -12.80
C ASP A 62 -9.52 -2.45 -11.39
N TYR A 63 -8.67 -1.57 -10.91
CA TYR A 63 -8.05 -1.72 -9.59
C TYR A 63 -8.94 -1.16 -8.48
N ALA A 64 -9.20 -1.96 -7.44
CA ALA A 64 -9.54 -1.47 -6.12
C ALA A 64 -8.27 -1.00 -5.39
N LEU A 65 -8.41 0.00 -4.52
CA LEU A 65 -7.33 0.53 -3.68
C LEU A 65 -7.70 0.27 -2.21
N VAL A 66 -6.81 -0.40 -1.49
CA VAL A 66 -6.83 -0.51 -0.02
C VAL A 66 -5.56 0.15 0.48
N GLN A 67 -5.67 1.05 1.45
CA GLN A 67 -4.50 1.74 2.02
C GLN A 67 -4.74 2.12 3.47
N GLN A 68 -3.65 2.19 4.21
CA GLN A 68 -3.63 2.46 5.65
C GLN A 68 -2.49 3.44 5.92
N SER A 69 -2.75 4.51 6.65
CA SER A 69 -1.68 5.38 7.14
C SER A 69 -0.87 4.69 8.23
N ARG A 70 0.40 5.10 8.39
CA ARG A 70 1.21 4.64 9.53
C ARG A 70 0.57 5.07 10.86
N PRO A 71 0.80 4.34 11.96
CA PRO A 71 0.35 4.77 13.28
C PRO A 71 1.14 6.00 13.76
N GLY A 72 0.60 6.70 14.76
CA GLY A 72 1.30 7.78 15.46
C GLY A 72 1.52 9.04 14.62
N ALA A 73 2.59 9.78 14.92
CA ALA A 73 2.88 11.09 14.34
C ALA A 73 3.12 11.07 12.81
N ALA A 74 3.45 9.92 12.23
CA ALA A 74 3.65 9.73 10.80
C ALA A 74 2.33 9.54 10.01
N SER A 75 1.21 9.25 10.70
CA SER A 75 -0.11 9.02 10.09
C SER A 75 -0.55 10.05 9.04
N PRO A 76 -0.29 11.36 9.22
CA PRO A 76 -0.68 12.35 8.23
C PRO A 76 0.14 12.30 6.93
N VAL A 77 1.32 11.67 6.94
CA VAL A 77 2.33 11.82 5.89
C VAL A 77 2.41 10.60 4.99
N ASP A 78 2.44 9.40 5.57
CA ASP A 78 2.69 8.17 4.82
C ASP A 78 1.84 6.97 5.25
N GLY A 79 1.86 5.96 4.38
CA GLY A 79 1.09 4.75 4.56
C GLY A 79 1.54 3.62 3.64
N GLU A 80 0.81 2.52 3.75
CA GLU A 80 1.00 1.30 2.99
C GLU A 80 -0.25 1.08 2.13
N GLY A 81 -0.10 0.54 0.92
CA GLY A 81 -1.22 0.40 0.00
C GLY A 81 -1.15 -0.81 -0.93
N ILE A 82 -2.32 -1.29 -1.33
CA ILE A 82 -2.51 -2.40 -2.27
C ILE A 82 -3.48 -1.94 -3.35
N LEU A 83 -3.06 -2.03 -4.62
CA LEU A 83 -3.96 -2.06 -5.76
C LEU A 83 -4.19 -3.51 -6.18
N THR A 84 -5.44 -3.88 -6.46
CA THR A 84 -5.78 -5.24 -6.89
C THR A 84 -6.97 -5.23 -7.84
N ARG A 85 -6.93 -6.07 -8.87
CA ARG A 85 -8.10 -6.29 -9.75
C ARG A 85 -8.99 -7.44 -9.27
N PHE A 86 -8.58 -8.15 -8.23
CA PHE A 86 -9.34 -9.26 -7.68
C PHE A 86 -10.39 -8.76 -6.67
N PRO A 87 -11.52 -9.47 -6.53
CA PRO A 87 -12.49 -9.17 -5.49
C PRO A 87 -11.84 -9.20 -4.10
N ILE A 88 -12.07 -8.13 -3.34
CA ILE A 88 -11.66 -8.03 -1.95
C ILE A 88 -12.75 -8.66 -1.09
N VAL A 89 -12.35 -9.62 -0.26
CA VAL A 89 -13.23 -10.29 0.71
C VAL A 89 -13.14 -9.61 2.06
N GLU A 90 -11.95 -9.22 2.48
CA GLU A 90 -11.69 -8.66 3.81
C GLU A 90 -10.45 -7.76 3.78
N THR A 91 -10.41 -6.78 4.68
CA THR A 91 -9.26 -5.89 4.89
C THR A 91 -8.95 -5.79 6.37
N ALA A 92 -7.67 -5.80 6.72
CA ALA A 92 -7.21 -5.56 8.08
C ALA A 92 -5.91 -4.75 8.07
N ASN A 93 -5.52 -4.24 9.24
CA ASN A 93 -4.20 -3.66 9.44
C ASN A 93 -3.53 -4.33 10.65
N LEU A 94 -2.20 -4.32 10.65
CA LEU A 94 -1.39 -4.80 11.76
C LEU A 94 -0.44 -3.69 12.20
N ASP A 95 -0.70 -3.09 13.36
CA ASP A 95 0.20 -2.15 14.02
C ASP A 95 1.22 -2.93 14.86
N TYR A 96 2.48 -2.98 14.42
CA TYR A 96 3.52 -3.76 15.11
C TYR A 96 3.88 -3.19 16.48
N GLU A 97 3.71 -1.89 16.70
CA GLU A 97 3.98 -1.26 18.00
C GLU A 97 2.89 -1.61 19.02
N ALA A 98 1.62 -1.63 18.57
CA ALA A 98 0.52 -2.10 19.41
C ALA A 98 0.74 -3.56 19.87
N LEU A 99 1.30 -4.42 19.01
CA LEU A 99 1.66 -5.78 19.38
C LEU A 99 2.81 -5.83 20.41
N ARG A 100 3.87 -5.04 20.20
CA ARG A 100 5.04 -5.01 21.10
C ARG A 100 4.67 -4.57 22.53
N ASN A 101 3.73 -3.63 22.65
CA ASN A 101 3.33 -3.05 23.94
C ASN A 101 2.11 -3.74 24.58
N GLY A 102 1.76 -4.97 24.15
CA GLY A 102 0.64 -5.73 24.72
C GLY A 102 -0.73 -5.05 24.54
N GLY A 103 -0.90 -4.26 23.48
CA GLY A 103 -2.13 -3.52 23.17
C GLY A 103 -2.28 -2.19 23.91
N VAL A 104 -1.34 -1.80 24.78
CA VAL A 104 -1.40 -0.53 25.52
C VAL A 104 -0.52 0.51 24.85
N ARG A 105 -1.12 1.48 24.14
CA ARG A 105 -0.40 2.67 23.65
C ARG A 105 -0.05 3.58 24.82
N ARG A 106 1.25 3.81 25.09
CA ARG A 106 1.69 4.82 26.06
C ARG A 106 1.81 6.17 25.37
N TYR A 107 1.52 7.24 26.10
CA TYR A 107 1.60 8.61 25.55
C TYR A 107 3.03 9.00 25.10
N SER A 108 4.06 8.32 25.62
CA SER A 108 5.45 8.42 25.15
C SER A 108 5.71 7.78 23.80
N ASP A 109 4.82 6.91 23.30
CA ASP A 109 4.93 6.26 21.98
C ASP A 109 4.48 7.19 20.85
N TYR A 110 3.93 8.38 21.17
CA TYR A 110 3.63 9.44 20.20
C TYR A 110 4.87 10.24 19.76
N GLY A 111 6.08 9.81 20.15
CA GLY A 111 7.30 10.24 19.49
C GLY A 111 7.29 9.90 18.00
N VAL A 112 8.29 10.39 17.25
CA VAL A 112 8.53 10.00 15.85
C VAL A 112 8.94 8.53 15.80
N GLY A 113 8.00 7.63 16.10
CA GLY A 113 8.23 6.21 16.15
C GLY A 113 8.40 5.68 14.73
N GLN A 114 9.43 4.87 14.53
CA GLN A 114 9.65 4.02 13.36
C GLN A 114 8.62 2.86 13.31
N GLY A 115 7.39 3.11 13.75
CA GLY A 115 6.37 2.08 13.88
C GLY A 115 5.94 1.58 12.52
N GLY A 116 6.31 0.34 12.20
CA GLY A 116 5.84 -0.34 11.00
C GLY A 116 4.35 -0.64 11.08
N VAL A 117 3.70 -0.69 9.93
CA VAL A 117 2.35 -1.21 9.78
C VAL A 117 2.34 -2.24 8.66
N ALA A 118 1.47 -3.24 8.74
CA ALA A 118 1.09 -4.03 7.59
C ALA A 118 -0.33 -3.68 7.16
N GLN A 119 -0.52 -3.37 5.88
CA GLN A 119 -1.84 -3.40 5.26
C GLN A 119 -2.10 -4.83 4.79
N VAL A 120 -3.25 -5.39 5.19
CA VAL A 120 -3.68 -6.74 4.85
C VAL A 120 -4.93 -6.69 3.98
N THR A 121 -4.98 -7.51 2.94
CA THR A 121 -6.18 -7.68 2.12
C THR A 121 -6.35 -9.15 1.76
N ARG A 122 -7.52 -9.71 2.08
CA ARG A 122 -7.94 -11.03 1.63
C ARG A 122 -8.63 -10.90 0.28
N LEU A 123 -8.12 -11.63 -0.71
CA LEU A 123 -8.58 -11.61 -2.08
C LEU A 123 -9.20 -12.96 -2.45
N HIS A 124 -10.20 -12.93 -3.32
CA HIS A 124 -10.70 -14.13 -3.98
C HIS A 124 -10.06 -14.27 -5.37
N VAL A 125 -9.14 -15.21 -5.52
CA VAL A 125 -8.35 -15.46 -6.74
C VAL A 125 -8.61 -16.88 -7.22
N ASP A 126 -9.23 -17.03 -8.39
CA ASP A 126 -9.45 -18.34 -9.04
C ASP A 126 -10.11 -19.40 -8.12
N GLY A 127 -11.16 -19.01 -7.39
CA GLY A 127 -11.85 -19.91 -6.46
C GLY A 127 -11.14 -20.15 -5.14
N ARG A 128 -10.05 -19.42 -4.84
CA ARG A 128 -9.28 -19.54 -3.61
C ARG A 128 -9.15 -18.21 -2.88
N LEU A 129 -9.09 -18.28 -1.56
CA LEU A 129 -8.77 -17.13 -0.73
C LEU A 129 -7.25 -16.97 -0.65
N MET A 130 -6.77 -15.74 -0.78
CA MET A 130 -5.36 -15.39 -0.65
C MET A 130 -5.20 -14.12 0.15
N ASP A 131 -4.39 -14.17 1.19
CA ASP A 131 -4.07 -13.02 2.03
C ASP A 131 -2.80 -12.33 1.51
N VAL A 132 -2.90 -11.03 1.27
CA VAL A 132 -1.79 -10.19 0.80
C VAL A 132 -1.44 -9.20 1.90
N TYR A 133 -0.17 -9.19 2.28
CA TYR A 133 0.40 -8.29 3.25
C TYR A 133 1.40 -7.38 2.54
N VAL A 134 1.28 -6.07 2.76
CA VAL A 134 2.32 -5.10 2.41
C VAL A 134 2.78 -4.41 3.68
N THR A 135 4.09 -4.36 3.89
CA THR A 135 4.70 -3.76 5.06
C THR A 135 6.07 -3.20 4.74
N HIS A 136 6.52 -2.27 5.58
CA HIS A 136 7.85 -1.68 5.56
C HIS A 136 8.49 -1.88 6.94
N LEU A 137 9.56 -2.67 7.01
CA LEU A 137 10.30 -3.00 8.23
C LEU A 137 11.58 -2.15 8.30
N TYR A 138 11.98 -1.77 9.52
CA TYR A 138 13.19 -0.99 9.82
C TYR A 138 14.24 -1.85 10.53
#